data_AF-A0A5E4N926-F1
#
_entry.id   AF-A0A5E4N926-F1
#
_cell.length_a   1.000
_cell.length_b   1.000
_cell.length_c   1.000
_cell.angle_alpha   90.00
_cell.angle_beta   90.00
_cell.angle_gamma   90.00
#
_symmetry.space_group_name_H-M   'P 1'
#
loop_
_entity.id
_entity.type
_entity.pdbx_description
1 polymer ?
#
loop_
_entity_poly.entity_id
_entity_poly.type
_entity_poly.pdbx_seq_one_letter_code
_entity_poly.pdbx_strand_id
1 'polypeptide(L)'
;MYSPKFALVISLVIFTAHSVQPFGGLGVITKSHVQFFNGHEIQKTIPIHWENINTIAKLDPETRHVYKNEKPNPPVDIKDLNDGISHEENTKKQPTIAKKNSDVNWDHHNMVATYDPVEKQIYFSGQQMNQKNASIYRLKQTGNPEHPHLEIVVSEQNESVSGMTFNDHTNTLYWTSGNTIKHTKVVQPMIMYPSNGTVLMRLEESIPGEIQVDKCRGYLYYTNWLRSGLGRTSTIERTRLDGSHREILFNFEGLVLLALTVDSADNRLYWAVLDPSKRRNAFSVESSDLDGGSRKMVIGELDHLPRGIVLDGNLVYWFDTRSKSLWKTPKNGSEFPTKVIKFNDNNNLPTRIMTANSCSHNCAKVQKKQHSKADEYIKSIVGHYPSETISIVDLS
;
A
#
# COMPACT_ATOMS: atom_id res chain seq x y z
N MET A 1 -13.90 28.96 9.35
CA MET A 1 -14.16 27.56 9.75
C MET A 1 -14.74 26.81 8.56
N TYR A 2 -13.91 26.16 7.75
CA TYR A 2 -14.34 25.17 6.75
C TYR A 2 -13.39 23.99 6.92
N SER A 3 -13.86 22.93 7.58
CA SER A 3 -13.24 21.61 7.48
C SER A 3 -13.89 20.95 6.28
N PRO A 4 -13.19 20.79 5.15
CA PRO A 4 -13.76 20.00 4.09
C PRO A 4 -13.63 18.52 4.44
N LYS A 5 -14.76 17.82 4.39
CA LYS A 5 -14.87 16.35 4.46
C LYS A 5 -14.59 15.81 3.06
N PHE A 6 -13.36 15.39 2.75
CA PHE A 6 -13.06 14.79 1.44
C PHE A 6 -12.41 13.41 1.57
N ALA A 7 -13.04 12.39 0.98
CA ALA A 7 -12.33 11.21 0.50
C ALA A 7 -11.63 11.57 -0.83
N LEU A 8 -10.33 11.34 -0.93
CA LEU A 8 -9.63 11.43 -2.22
C LEU A 8 -9.83 10.11 -2.98
N VAL A 9 -9.62 10.14 -4.30
CA VAL A 9 -9.50 8.90 -5.09
C VAL A 9 -8.49 9.22 -6.18
N ILE A 10 -7.27 8.71 -6.08
CA ILE A 10 -6.33 8.87 -7.20
C ILE A 10 -6.71 7.88 -8.30
N SER A 11 -7.49 8.35 -9.26
CA SER A 11 -7.72 7.59 -10.48
C SER A 11 -6.48 7.65 -11.38
N LEU A 12 -5.66 6.60 -11.41
CA LEU A 12 -4.69 6.45 -12.48
C LEU A 12 -5.40 6.18 -13.81
N VAL A 13 -5.02 6.94 -14.84
CA VAL A 13 -5.37 6.63 -16.23
C VAL A 13 -4.17 5.93 -16.83
N ILE A 14 -4.35 4.72 -17.37
CA ILE A 14 -3.33 4.04 -18.17
C ILE A 14 -3.76 4.17 -19.62
N PHE A 15 -3.09 5.02 -20.39
CA PHE A 15 -3.20 4.93 -21.84
C PHE A 15 -2.37 3.73 -22.33
N THR A 16 -3.03 2.69 -22.83
CA THR A 16 -2.39 1.80 -23.80
C THR A 16 -2.37 2.54 -25.13
N ALA A 17 -1.20 3.07 -25.52
CA ALA A 17 -1.03 3.60 -26.85
C ALA A 17 -1.30 2.49 -27.88
N HIS A 18 -2.41 2.58 -28.60
CA HIS A 18 -2.62 1.76 -29.80
C HIS A 18 -1.70 2.28 -30.90
N SER A 19 -0.62 1.52 -31.15
CA SER A 19 0.23 1.43 -32.35
C SER A 19 0.86 2.75 -32.87
N VAL A 20 2.18 2.80 -33.08
CA VAL A 20 2.81 2.21 -34.28
C VAL A 20 4.08 1.39 -33.94
N GLN A 21 3.95 0.06 -34.04
CA GLN A 21 4.87 -1.01 -34.48
C GLN A 21 6.32 -1.13 -33.95
N PRO A 22 7.03 -2.24 -34.27
CA PRO A 22 6.74 -3.65 -34.03
C PRO A 22 7.79 -4.24 -33.05
N PHE A 23 7.60 -5.45 -32.56
CA PHE A 23 8.39 -6.12 -31.49
C PHE A 23 7.94 -5.76 -30.08
N GLY A 24 7.43 -6.78 -29.38
CA GLY A 24 6.74 -6.70 -28.09
C GLY A 24 7.35 -5.71 -27.11
N GLY A 25 6.62 -4.62 -26.86
CA GLY A 25 7.02 -3.55 -25.97
C GLY A 25 6.02 -3.39 -24.82
N LEU A 26 6.54 -3.32 -23.60
CA LEU A 26 5.83 -2.85 -22.42
C LEU A 26 5.16 -1.49 -22.72
N GLY A 27 3.89 -1.33 -22.34
CA GLY A 27 3.17 -0.07 -22.50
C GLY A 27 3.82 1.06 -21.71
N VAL A 28 3.95 2.23 -22.33
CA VAL A 28 4.51 3.44 -21.70
C VAL A 28 3.36 4.31 -21.19
N ILE A 29 3.36 4.66 -19.89
CA ILE A 29 2.38 5.58 -19.31
C ILE A 29 2.73 7.00 -19.77
N THR A 30 1.88 7.61 -20.59
CA THR A 30 2.12 8.96 -21.14
C THR A 30 1.29 10.05 -20.46
N LYS A 31 0.12 9.72 -19.89
CA LYS A 31 -0.74 10.67 -19.16
C LYS A 31 -1.43 9.99 -17.99
N SER A 32 -1.40 10.61 -16.83
CA SER A 32 -2.11 10.18 -15.62
C SER A 32 -2.91 11.34 -15.05
N HIS A 33 -3.85 11.11 -14.12
CA HIS A 33 -4.59 12.18 -13.49
C HIS A 33 -4.79 11.89 -11.99
N VAL A 34 -5.15 12.91 -11.22
CA VAL A 34 -5.66 12.78 -9.85
C VAL A 34 -7.07 13.36 -9.83
N GLN A 35 -8.03 12.61 -9.30
CA GLN A 35 -9.41 13.04 -9.17
C GLN A 35 -9.79 13.26 -7.69
N PHE A 36 -10.52 14.33 -7.42
CA PHE A 36 -10.97 14.68 -6.07
C PHE A 36 -12.46 14.44 -6.02
N PHE A 37 -12.93 13.68 -5.04
CA PHE A 37 -14.33 13.33 -4.90
C PHE A 37 -14.92 13.98 -3.64
N ASN A 38 -16.19 14.35 -3.73
CA ASN A 38 -16.97 14.76 -2.57
C ASN A 38 -18.25 13.93 -2.53
N GLY A 39 -18.19 12.78 -1.84
CA GLY A 39 -19.33 11.89 -1.64
C GLY A 39 -19.77 11.15 -2.91
N HIS A 40 -20.24 11.88 -3.92
CA HIS A 40 -20.85 11.36 -5.15
C HIS A 40 -20.37 12.04 -6.45
N GLU A 41 -19.62 13.15 -6.36
CA GLU A 41 -19.21 13.92 -7.54
C GLU A 41 -17.69 14.14 -7.60
N ILE A 42 -17.17 14.18 -8.83
CA ILE A 42 -15.79 14.61 -9.11
C ILE A 42 -15.76 16.13 -9.04
N GLN A 43 -15.00 16.66 -8.09
CA GLN A 43 -14.86 18.10 -7.85
C GLN A 43 -13.70 18.71 -8.64
N LYS A 44 -12.62 17.94 -8.83
CA LYS A 44 -11.40 18.41 -9.46
C LYS A 44 -10.68 17.26 -10.14
N THR A 45 -10.11 17.51 -11.31
CA THR A 45 -9.18 16.60 -11.98
C THR A 45 -7.87 17.36 -12.22
N ILE A 46 -6.74 16.78 -11.80
CA ILE A 46 -5.40 17.33 -12.04
C ILE A 46 -4.69 16.39 -13.01
N PRO A 47 -4.34 16.81 -14.24
CA PRO A 47 -3.52 16.01 -15.13
C PRO A 47 -2.09 15.87 -14.61
N ILE A 48 -1.44 14.76 -14.91
CA ILE A 48 -0.01 14.50 -14.67
C ILE A 48 0.61 14.29 -16.05
N HIS A 49 1.48 15.22 -16.40
CA HIS A 49 2.23 15.24 -17.66
C HIS A 49 3.63 14.69 -17.42
N TRP A 50 3.87 13.44 -17.80
CA TRP A 50 5.14 12.76 -17.57
C TRP A 50 6.28 13.35 -18.42
N GLU A 51 5.95 14.00 -19.54
CA GLU A 51 6.90 14.76 -20.37
C GLU A 51 7.58 15.94 -19.64
N ASN A 52 6.95 16.48 -18.59
CA ASN A 52 7.43 17.66 -17.86
C ASN A 52 8.40 17.33 -16.71
N ILE A 53 8.79 16.06 -16.53
CA ILE A 53 9.67 15.60 -15.43
C ILE A 53 11.15 16.03 -15.62
N ASN A 54 11.44 16.82 -16.66
CA ASN A 54 12.79 17.25 -16.98
C ASN A 54 13.23 18.48 -16.17
N THR A 55 13.81 18.33 -14.96
CA THR A 55 14.77 19.34 -14.46
C THR A 55 15.78 18.94 -13.37
N ILE A 56 15.65 17.82 -12.64
CA ILE A 56 16.68 17.49 -11.60
C ILE A 56 17.80 16.60 -12.15
N ALA A 57 17.52 15.70 -13.10
CA ALA A 57 18.53 14.81 -13.69
C ALA A 57 19.57 15.53 -14.59
N LYS A 58 19.43 16.84 -14.81
CA LYS A 58 20.40 17.65 -15.58
C LYS A 58 21.38 18.42 -14.69
N LEU A 59 21.25 18.37 -13.36
CA LEU A 59 22.03 19.20 -12.44
C LEU A 59 23.22 18.50 -11.76
N ASP A 60 23.61 17.29 -12.16
CA ASP A 60 24.82 16.67 -11.62
C ASP A 60 25.73 16.07 -12.72
N PRO A 61 26.73 16.82 -13.20
CA PRO A 61 27.80 16.29 -14.06
C PRO A 61 28.82 15.41 -13.31
N GLU A 62 28.88 15.44 -11.97
CA GLU A 62 29.95 14.81 -11.19
C GLU A 62 29.73 13.31 -10.95
N THR A 63 28.47 12.83 -10.97
CA THR A 63 28.18 11.38 -10.87
C THR A 63 28.60 10.56 -12.09
N ARG A 64 28.94 11.19 -13.23
CA ARG A 64 29.51 10.48 -14.40
C ARG A 64 30.91 9.94 -14.17
N HIS A 65 31.65 10.44 -13.17
CA HIS A 65 33.04 10.05 -12.97
C HIS A 65 33.25 8.87 -12.01
N VAL A 66 32.23 8.48 -11.23
CA VAL A 66 32.37 7.40 -10.24
C VAL A 66 32.19 6.00 -10.84
N TYR A 67 31.54 5.86 -12.00
CA TYR A 67 31.28 4.54 -12.63
C TYR A 67 32.26 4.13 -13.75
N LYS A 68 33.42 4.80 -13.91
CA LYS A 68 34.38 4.47 -14.98
C LYS A 68 35.58 3.61 -14.58
N ASN A 69 35.73 3.21 -13.32
CA ASN A 69 36.94 2.51 -12.86
C ASN A 69 36.72 1.14 -12.21
N GLU A 70 35.69 0.39 -12.60
CA GLU A 70 35.68 -1.06 -12.39
C GLU A 70 35.86 -1.76 -13.74
N LYS A 71 37.02 -2.41 -13.90
CA LYS A 71 37.32 -3.27 -15.05
C LYS A 71 36.27 -4.39 -15.09
N PRO A 72 35.72 -4.74 -16.26
CA PRO A 72 34.81 -5.88 -16.37
C PRO A 72 35.56 -7.16 -15.97
N ASN A 73 35.00 -7.92 -15.04
CA ASN A 73 35.45 -9.28 -14.78
C ASN A 73 35.30 -10.12 -16.06
N PRO A 74 36.26 -11.01 -16.37
CA PRO A 74 36.16 -11.88 -17.53
C PRO A 74 34.97 -12.85 -17.37
N PRO A 75 34.36 -13.29 -18.48
CA PRO A 75 33.22 -14.21 -18.46
C PRO A 75 33.64 -15.55 -17.85
N VAL A 76 32.84 -16.04 -16.91
CA VAL A 76 32.97 -17.40 -16.36
C VAL A 76 32.48 -18.39 -17.42
N ASP A 77 33.38 -19.26 -17.84
CA ASP A 77 33.15 -20.31 -18.84
C ASP A 77 32.35 -21.46 -18.18
N ILE A 78 31.10 -21.67 -18.60
CA ILE A 78 30.26 -22.78 -18.12
C ILE A 78 30.48 -23.96 -19.06
N LYS A 79 31.55 -24.70 -18.80
CA LYS A 79 31.70 -26.11 -19.18
C LYS A 79 32.04 -26.88 -17.91
N ASP A 80 31.51 -28.10 -17.85
CA ASP A 80 31.68 -29.09 -16.79
C ASP A 80 30.72 -28.96 -15.60
N LEU A 81 29.50 -29.45 -15.81
CA LEU A 81 28.72 -30.22 -14.82
C LEU A 81 27.63 -31.01 -15.57
N ASN A 82 28.08 -31.84 -16.51
CA ASN A 82 27.32 -32.96 -17.07
C ASN A 82 28.29 -34.13 -17.10
N ASP A 83 28.26 -34.99 -16.08
CA ASP A 83 28.59 -36.41 -16.19
C ASP A 83 28.16 -37.14 -14.92
N GLY A 84 27.24 -38.10 -15.08
CA GLY A 84 26.77 -38.97 -13.99
C GLY A 84 25.33 -39.50 -14.11
N ILE A 85 25.04 -40.27 -15.19
CA ILE A 85 24.42 -41.62 -15.21
C ILE A 85 23.24 -41.86 -14.22
N SER A 86 22.04 -42.36 -14.54
CA SER A 86 21.51 -43.21 -15.62
C SER A 86 19.97 -43.23 -15.61
N HIS A 87 19.38 -43.61 -16.75
CA HIS A 87 17.99 -44.03 -16.93
C HIS A 87 17.51 -45.10 -15.93
N GLU A 88 16.29 -44.92 -15.41
CA GLU A 88 15.34 -46.02 -15.22
C GLU A 88 13.95 -45.54 -15.62
N GLU A 89 13.42 -46.15 -16.69
CA GLU A 89 12.03 -46.02 -17.12
C GLU A 89 11.12 -46.68 -16.09
N ASN A 90 10.15 -45.93 -15.57
CA ASN A 90 8.97 -46.56 -14.98
C ASN A 90 7.70 -45.84 -15.42
N THR A 91 6.98 -46.53 -16.29
CA THR A 91 5.72 -46.17 -16.90
C THR A 91 4.60 -46.22 -15.86
N LYS A 92 4.15 -45.04 -15.38
CA LYS A 92 2.80 -44.88 -14.82
C LYS A 92 2.12 -43.64 -15.39
N LYS A 93 1.10 -43.90 -16.21
CA LYS A 93 0.16 -42.93 -16.78
C LYS A 93 -0.30 -41.92 -15.71
N GLN A 94 0.14 -40.67 -15.82
CA GLN A 94 -0.53 -39.55 -15.14
C GLN A 94 -1.79 -39.19 -15.93
N PRO A 95 -2.96 -39.02 -15.27
CA PRO A 95 -4.16 -38.57 -15.93
C PRO A 95 -4.00 -37.09 -16.32
N THR A 96 -4.32 -36.78 -17.57
CA THR A 96 -4.45 -35.44 -18.12
C THR A 96 -5.51 -34.66 -17.34
N ILE A 97 -5.08 -33.89 -16.34
CA ILE A 97 -5.94 -32.89 -15.71
C ILE A 97 -6.00 -31.70 -16.67
N ALA A 98 -7.21 -31.49 -17.20
CA ALA A 98 -7.55 -30.34 -18.02
C ALA A 98 -7.06 -29.04 -17.38
N LYS A 99 -6.32 -28.23 -18.15
CA LYS A 99 -5.94 -26.84 -17.80
C LYS A 99 -7.19 -26.07 -17.40
N LYS A 100 -7.43 -25.92 -16.10
CA LYS A 100 -8.46 -25.05 -15.56
C LYS A 100 -7.88 -23.64 -15.54
N ASN A 101 -8.35 -22.79 -16.45
CA ASN A 101 -8.11 -21.35 -16.48
C ASN A 101 -8.14 -20.75 -15.06
N SER A 102 -6.98 -20.40 -14.50
CA SER A 102 -6.89 -19.61 -13.27
C SER A 102 -5.55 -18.88 -13.09
N ASP A 103 -4.88 -18.53 -14.19
CA ASP A 103 -3.77 -17.58 -14.13
C ASP A 103 -4.36 -16.16 -14.07
N VAL A 104 -4.74 -15.73 -12.86
CA VAL A 104 -4.91 -14.31 -12.56
C VAL A 104 -3.52 -13.70 -12.73
N ASN A 105 -3.29 -13.00 -13.84
CA ASN A 105 -2.04 -12.29 -14.07
C ASN A 105 -1.96 -11.11 -13.08
N TRP A 106 -1.11 -11.22 -12.06
CA TRP A 106 -0.91 -10.23 -11.00
C TRP A 106 0.11 -9.14 -11.37
N ASP A 107 0.42 -8.95 -12.66
CA ASP A 107 1.41 -7.97 -13.13
C ASP A 107 1.22 -6.59 -12.46
N HIS A 108 2.16 -6.30 -11.56
CA HIS A 108 2.20 -5.21 -10.60
C HIS A 108 2.49 -3.84 -11.23
N HIS A 109 1.67 -3.41 -12.20
CA HIS A 109 1.67 -2.01 -12.68
C HIS A 109 0.76 -1.11 -11.82
N ASN A 110 0.55 -1.47 -10.54
CA ASN A 110 -0.28 -0.68 -9.64
C ASN A 110 0.56 0.42 -9.01
N MET A 111 0.35 1.65 -9.46
CA MET A 111 0.85 2.82 -8.75
C MET A 111 0.32 2.83 -7.32
N VAL A 112 1.22 2.96 -6.35
CA VAL A 112 0.88 3.16 -4.94
C VAL A 112 0.96 4.65 -4.63
N ALA A 113 0.14 5.11 -3.70
CA ALA A 113 0.12 6.51 -3.34
C ALA A 113 -0.33 6.74 -1.90
N THR A 114 0.11 7.87 -1.35
CA THR A 114 -0.28 8.38 -0.04
C THR A 114 -0.41 9.91 -0.06
N TYR A 115 -1.03 10.48 0.96
CA TYR A 115 -1.35 11.89 1.04
C TYR A 115 -0.78 12.52 2.31
N ASP A 116 -0.11 13.64 2.16
CA ASP A 116 0.22 14.54 3.26
C ASP A 116 -0.93 15.54 3.44
N PRO A 117 -1.67 15.45 4.56
CA PRO A 117 -2.81 16.32 4.83
C PRO A 117 -2.44 17.74 5.28
N VAL A 118 -1.22 17.94 5.79
CA VAL A 118 -0.77 19.22 6.35
C VAL A 118 -0.41 20.13 5.20
N GLU A 119 0.49 19.68 4.32
CA GLU A 119 0.92 20.45 3.14
C GLU A 119 0.08 20.21 1.90
N LYS A 120 -0.89 19.30 1.98
CA LYS A 120 -1.77 18.91 0.87
C LYS A 120 -0.97 18.40 -0.33
N GLN A 121 -0.06 17.48 -0.08
CA GLN A 121 0.83 16.91 -1.11
C GLN A 121 0.51 15.45 -1.36
N ILE A 122 0.71 15.00 -2.59
CA ILE A 122 0.50 13.59 -2.96
C ILE A 122 1.85 12.97 -3.24
N TYR A 123 2.13 11.83 -2.62
CA TYR A 123 3.27 10.98 -2.95
C TYR A 123 2.77 9.76 -3.72
N PHE A 124 3.43 9.41 -4.80
CA PHE A 124 3.06 8.21 -5.58
C PHE A 124 4.27 7.54 -6.21
N SER A 125 4.20 6.22 -6.36
CA SER A 125 5.20 5.46 -7.12
C SER A 125 4.95 5.60 -8.62
N GLY A 126 6.03 5.64 -9.38
CA GLY A 126 6.00 5.56 -10.83
C GLY A 126 7.31 5.01 -11.36
N GLN A 127 7.31 4.60 -12.61
CA GLN A 127 8.53 4.21 -13.31
C GLN A 127 8.93 5.34 -14.25
N GLN A 128 10.20 5.76 -14.20
CA GLN A 128 10.66 6.83 -15.07
C GLN A 128 10.75 6.32 -16.52
N MET A 129 10.28 7.11 -17.49
CA MET A 129 10.49 6.80 -18.91
C MET A 129 11.99 6.60 -19.17
N ASN A 130 12.34 5.45 -19.73
CA ASN A 130 13.70 5.00 -20.06
C ASN A 130 14.58 4.51 -18.90
N GLN A 131 14.04 4.27 -17.70
CA GLN A 131 14.77 3.60 -16.61
C GLN A 131 14.00 2.37 -16.10
N LYS A 132 14.73 1.32 -15.72
CA LYS A 132 14.15 0.14 -15.06
C LYS A 132 13.76 0.40 -13.59
N ASN A 133 14.14 1.54 -13.05
CA ASN A 133 14.00 1.88 -11.64
C ASN A 133 12.64 2.50 -11.32
N ALA A 134 12.05 2.09 -10.19
CA ALA A 134 10.90 2.76 -9.62
C ALA A 134 11.34 4.07 -8.95
N SER A 135 10.44 5.04 -8.85
CA SER A 135 10.70 6.28 -8.12
C SER A 135 9.45 6.69 -7.38
N ILE A 136 9.64 7.40 -6.27
CA ILE A 136 8.54 8.02 -5.55
C ILE A 136 8.55 9.51 -5.88
N TYR A 137 7.46 9.96 -6.47
CA TYR A 137 7.25 11.34 -6.87
C TYR A 137 6.38 12.07 -5.87
N ARG A 138 6.60 13.37 -5.73
CA ARG A 138 5.73 14.30 -5.02
C ARG A 138 5.05 15.22 -6.02
N LEU A 139 3.72 15.28 -5.93
CA LEU A 139 2.88 16.27 -6.59
C LEU A 139 2.42 17.31 -5.58
N LYS A 140 2.90 18.55 -5.76
CA LYS A 140 2.45 19.70 -4.97
C LYS A 140 1.11 20.21 -5.52
N GLN A 141 0.12 20.37 -4.64
CA GLN A 141 -1.20 20.91 -5.03
C GLN A 141 -1.21 22.43 -5.14
N THR A 142 -0.18 23.12 -4.66
CA THR A 142 -0.02 24.58 -4.72
C THR A 142 0.67 24.98 -6.03
N GLY A 143 -0.05 25.66 -6.93
CA GLY A 143 0.47 26.11 -8.23
C GLY A 143 -0.60 26.17 -9.31
N ASN A 144 -0.17 26.38 -10.57
CA ASN A 144 -1.05 26.31 -11.74
C ASN A 144 -1.55 24.85 -11.94
N PRO A 145 -2.87 24.58 -11.89
CA PRO A 145 -3.42 23.23 -12.10
C PRO A 145 -3.11 22.62 -13.47
N GLU A 146 -2.85 23.44 -14.50
CA GLU A 146 -2.50 22.99 -15.85
C GLU A 146 -1.03 22.55 -15.95
N HIS A 147 -0.20 22.98 -15.01
CA HIS A 147 1.23 22.67 -14.95
C HIS A 147 1.63 22.22 -13.53
N PRO A 148 1.21 21.00 -13.13
CA PRO A 148 1.57 20.46 -11.83
C PRO A 148 3.09 20.39 -11.65
N HIS A 149 3.57 20.82 -10.48
CA HIS A 149 4.98 20.66 -10.14
C HIS A 149 5.22 19.25 -9.59
N LEU A 150 6.00 18.46 -10.34
CA LEU A 150 6.39 17.11 -9.96
C LEU A 150 7.87 17.07 -9.57
N GLU A 151 8.15 16.52 -8.39
CA GLU A 151 9.51 16.35 -7.87
C GLU A 151 9.78 14.88 -7.57
N ILE A 152 11.03 14.42 -7.81
CA ILE A 152 11.46 13.09 -7.39
C ILE A 152 11.90 13.17 -5.93
N VAL A 153 11.24 12.40 -5.06
CA VAL A 153 11.55 12.33 -3.62
C VAL A 153 12.49 11.19 -3.33
N VAL A 154 12.23 10.02 -3.93
CA VAL A 154 13.02 8.81 -3.74
C VAL A 154 13.38 8.21 -5.10
N SER A 155 14.65 7.82 -5.24
CA SER A 155 15.13 7.00 -6.34
C SER A 155 15.23 5.55 -5.86
N GLU A 156 14.22 4.73 -6.15
CA GLU A 156 14.19 3.33 -5.75
C GLU A 156 14.86 2.46 -6.82
N GLN A 157 15.88 1.71 -6.43
CA GLN A 157 16.73 0.98 -7.37
C GLN A 157 16.23 -0.46 -7.49
N ASN A 158 16.05 -0.95 -8.71
CA ASN A 158 15.84 -2.37 -9.05
C ASN A 158 14.60 -3.09 -8.47
N GLU A 159 13.74 -2.46 -7.67
CA GLU A 159 12.56 -3.10 -7.08
C GLU A 159 11.29 -2.24 -7.22
N SER A 160 10.13 -2.90 -7.24
CA SER A 160 8.83 -2.22 -7.27
C SER A 160 8.43 -1.77 -5.85
N VAL A 161 7.69 -0.66 -5.78
CA VAL A 161 7.08 -0.20 -4.52
C VAL A 161 5.70 -0.84 -4.40
N SER A 162 5.46 -1.60 -3.33
CA SER A 162 4.22 -2.38 -3.15
C SER A 162 3.21 -1.73 -2.21
N GLY A 163 3.66 -0.84 -1.33
CA GLY A 163 2.83 -0.10 -0.38
C GLY A 163 3.56 1.15 0.11
N MET A 164 2.80 2.17 0.52
CA MET A 164 3.35 3.45 0.96
C MET A 164 2.41 4.19 1.92
N THR A 165 2.98 4.82 2.94
CA THR A 165 2.24 5.62 3.92
C THR A 165 3.08 6.82 4.40
N PHE A 166 2.44 7.91 4.77
CA PHE A 166 3.10 9.13 5.23
C PHE A 166 2.72 9.45 6.68
N ASN A 167 3.73 9.69 7.51
CA ASN A 167 3.56 10.18 8.87
C ASN A 167 3.80 11.70 8.90
N ASP A 168 2.73 12.46 9.02
CA ASP A 168 2.71 13.92 9.07
C ASP A 168 3.19 14.50 10.41
N HIS A 169 3.29 13.71 11.49
CA HIS A 169 3.90 14.20 12.74
C HIS A 169 5.42 14.25 12.67
N THR A 170 6.03 13.34 11.89
CA THR A 170 7.48 13.23 11.78
C THR A 170 8.00 13.58 10.40
N ASN A 171 7.12 14.01 9.49
CA ASN A 171 7.38 14.21 8.06
C ASN A 171 8.15 13.04 7.46
N THR A 172 7.71 11.82 7.76
CA THR A 172 8.41 10.59 7.36
C THR A 172 7.55 9.79 6.39
N LEU A 173 8.13 9.50 5.23
CA LEU A 173 7.55 8.59 4.26
C LEU A 173 8.06 7.18 4.52
N TYR A 174 7.16 6.21 4.58
CA TYR A 174 7.46 4.78 4.70
C TYR A 174 6.95 4.03 3.47
N TRP A 175 7.72 3.05 2.99
CA TRP A 175 7.30 2.22 1.85
C TRP A 175 7.87 0.81 1.94
N THR A 176 7.24 -0.10 1.21
CA THR A 176 7.69 -1.49 1.03
C THR A 176 8.29 -1.66 -0.36
N SER A 177 9.44 -2.33 -0.43
CA SER A 177 10.10 -2.65 -1.69
C SER A 177 10.87 -3.97 -1.56
N GLY A 178 10.61 -4.89 -2.48
CA GLY A 178 11.14 -6.26 -2.43
C GLY A 178 10.84 -6.95 -1.10
N ASN A 179 11.88 -7.25 -0.33
CA ASN A 179 11.77 -7.85 1.01
C ASN A 179 12.04 -6.85 2.15
N THR A 180 11.92 -5.55 1.89
CA THR A 180 12.27 -4.49 2.85
C THR A 180 11.11 -3.55 3.14
N ILE A 181 11.11 -3.01 4.36
CA ILE A 181 10.40 -1.78 4.72
C ILE A 181 11.46 -0.69 4.85
N LYS A 182 11.25 0.42 4.15
CA LYS A 182 12.17 1.56 4.11
C LYS A 182 11.46 2.84 4.54
N HIS A 183 12.26 3.85 4.90
CA HIS A 183 11.75 5.16 5.24
C HIS A 183 12.69 6.31 4.84
N THR A 184 12.16 7.52 4.75
CA THR A 184 12.94 8.75 4.60
C THR A 184 12.19 9.94 5.19
N LYS A 185 12.93 10.93 5.70
CA LYS A 185 12.34 12.22 6.11
C LYS A 185 12.17 13.10 4.87
N VAL A 186 10.95 13.57 4.65
CA VAL A 186 10.67 14.54 3.59
C VAL A 186 10.96 15.93 4.15
N VAL A 187 12.04 16.54 3.67
CA VAL A 187 12.39 17.93 4.00
C VAL A 187 11.69 18.88 3.03
N GLN A 188 11.22 20.00 3.58
CA GLN A 188 10.54 21.07 2.85
C GLN A 188 11.41 22.34 2.81
N PRO A 189 11.19 23.28 1.86
CA PRO A 189 10.16 23.30 0.82
C PRO A 189 10.57 22.55 -0.47
N MET A 190 11.84 22.16 -0.62
CA MET A 190 12.37 21.55 -1.83
C MET A 190 13.28 20.38 -1.46
N ILE A 191 13.25 19.33 -2.29
CA ILE A 191 14.22 18.24 -2.20
C ILE A 191 15.40 18.58 -3.12
N MET A 192 16.57 18.82 -2.55
CA MET A 192 17.78 19.11 -3.34
C MET A 192 18.24 17.88 -4.13
N TYR A 193 18.18 16.69 -3.51
CA TYR A 193 18.56 15.42 -4.12
C TYR A 193 17.59 14.31 -3.70
N PRO A 194 17.16 13.43 -4.63
CA PRO A 194 16.35 12.28 -4.27
C PRO A 194 17.03 11.42 -3.20
N SER A 195 16.26 10.98 -2.21
CA SER A 195 16.74 10.04 -1.20
C SER A 195 16.78 8.61 -1.78
N ASN A 196 17.73 7.78 -1.35
CA ASN A 196 17.68 6.33 -1.60
C ASN A 196 16.88 5.58 -0.52
N GLY A 197 16.39 6.30 0.50
CA GLY A 197 15.79 5.72 1.69
C GLY A 197 16.77 5.03 2.62
N THR A 198 16.31 4.79 3.84
CA THR A 198 16.99 3.94 4.84
C THR A 198 16.16 2.69 5.04
N VAL A 199 16.82 1.52 5.07
CA VAL A 199 16.15 0.26 5.39
C VAL A 199 15.81 0.25 6.89
N LEU A 200 14.51 0.20 7.19
CA LEU A 200 14.01 0.05 8.56
C LEU A 200 14.07 -1.42 8.99
N MET A 201 13.60 -2.32 8.11
CA MET A 201 13.59 -3.76 8.35
C MET A 201 13.79 -4.53 7.06
N ARG A 202 14.47 -5.68 7.17
CA ARG A 202 14.53 -6.71 6.13
C ARG A 202 13.76 -7.93 6.62
N LEU A 203 12.83 -8.42 5.81
CA LEU A 203 11.98 -9.55 6.12
C LEU A 203 12.44 -10.74 5.29
N GLU A 204 13.22 -11.63 5.92
CA GLU A 204 13.70 -12.84 5.22
C GLU A 204 12.53 -13.71 4.77
N GLU A 205 12.71 -14.34 3.61
CA GLU A 205 11.72 -15.22 2.98
C GLU A 205 10.31 -14.64 2.85
N SER A 206 10.16 -13.32 2.80
CA SER A 206 8.85 -12.71 2.69
C SER A 206 8.84 -11.40 1.89
N ILE A 207 7.64 -11.02 1.45
CA ILE A 207 7.40 -9.84 0.61
C ILE A 207 6.35 -8.98 1.34
N PRO A 208 6.76 -7.90 2.01
CA PRO A 208 5.80 -6.96 2.59
C PRO A 208 5.04 -6.24 1.48
N GLY A 209 3.73 -6.14 1.65
CA GLY A 209 2.82 -5.51 0.70
C GLY A 209 2.38 -4.12 1.16
N GLU A 210 1.11 -4.02 1.54
CA GLU A 210 0.48 -2.78 1.97
C GLU A 210 1.00 -2.38 3.35
N ILE A 211 1.10 -1.06 3.62
CA ILE A 211 1.62 -0.53 4.88
C ILE A 211 0.84 0.72 5.30
N GLN A 212 0.57 0.86 6.61
CA GLN A 212 -0.10 2.01 7.21
C GLN A 212 0.54 2.39 8.54
N VAL A 213 0.58 3.68 8.83
CA VAL A 213 1.12 4.22 10.08
C VAL A 213 -0.02 4.56 11.05
N ASP A 214 0.06 4.07 12.30
CA ASP A 214 -0.63 4.69 13.43
C ASP A 214 0.30 5.70 14.10
N LYS A 215 0.27 6.93 13.59
CA LYS A 215 1.10 8.04 14.09
C LYS A 215 0.82 8.43 15.55
N CYS A 216 -0.31 8.03 16.13
CA CYS A 216 -0.65 8.35 17.52
C CYS A 216 -0.09 7.35 18.53
N ARG A 217 0.17 6.11 18.09
CA ARG A 217 0.72 5.03 18.93
C ARG A 217 2.13 4.64 18.55
N GLY A 218 2.62 5.10 17.40
CA GLY A 218 3.98 4.82 16.94
C GLY A 218 4.14 3.40 16.40
N TYR A 219 3.15 2.91 15.66
CA TYR A 219 3.21 1.60 15.01
C TYR A 219 3.06 1.71 13.50
N LEU A 220 3.74 0.81 12.79
CA LEU A 220 3.46 0.46 11.40
C LEU A 220 2.68 -0.85 11.39
N TYR A 221 1.64 -0.91 10.57
CA TYR A 221 0.88 -2.12 10.26
C TYR A 221 1.12 -2.45 8.80
N TYR A 222 1.43 -3.70 8.49
CA TYR A 222 1.70 -4.11 7.13
C TYR A 222 1.20 -5.51 6.82
N THR A 223 0.85 -5.74 5.56
CA THR A 223 0.60 -7.10 5.06
C THR A 223 1.92 -7.71 4.64
N ASN A 224 2.05 -9.01 4.79
CA ASN A 224 3.27 -9.72 4.41
C ASN A 224 2.93 -11.06 3.77
N TRP A 225 3.75 -11.47 2.80
CA TRP A 225 3.57 -12.68 2.01
C TRP A 225 4.77 -13.58 2.18
N LEU A 226 4.58 -14.78 2.71
CA LEU A 226 5.68 -15.74 2.87
C LEU A 226 6.04 -16.37 1.52
N ARG A 227 7.32 -16.39 1.19
CA ARG A 227 7.88 -17.00 -0.03
C ARG A 227 8.10 -18.51 0.12
N SER A 228 8.28 -19.01 1.35
CA SER A 228 8.61 -20.41 1.64
C SER A 228 7.37 -21.20 2.09
N GLY A 229 7.12 -22.34 1.44
CA GLY A 229 6.10 -23.32 1.82
C GLY A 229 5.14 -23.72 0.69
N LEU A 230 4.53 -24.91 0.81
CA LEU A 230 3.57 -25.52 -0.11
C LEU A 230 2.22 -24.76 -0.19
N GLY A 231 2.20 -23.44 -0.01
CA GLY A 231 0.97 -22.64 0.04
C GLY A 231 1.20 -21.13 0.00
N ARG A 232 0.15 -20.38 -0.34
CA ARG A 232 0.09 -18.91 -0.31
C ARG A 232 -0.28 -18.45 1.10
N THR A 233 0.71 -18.30 1.99
CA THR A 233 0.47 -17.79 3.34
C THR A 233 0.68 -16.29 3.39
N SER A 234 -0.31 -15.56 3.90
CA SER A 234 -0.21 -14.12 4.12
C SER A 234 -0.45 -13.80 5.60
N THR A 235 0.19 -12.74 6.08
CA THR A 235 0.09 -12.28 7.46
C THR A 235 -0.26 -10.79 7.49
N ILE A 236 -0.90 -10.38 8.58
CA ILE A 236 -0.95 -8.97 8.99
C ILE A 236 -0.04 -8.86 10.20
N GLU A 237 0.92 -7.94 10.11
CA GLU A 237 1.94 -7.75 11.12
C GLU A 237 1.97 -6.28 11.56
N ARG A 238 2.54 -6.03 12.73
CA ARG A 238 2.85 -4.68 13.20
C ARG A 238 4.26 -4.59 13.75
N THR A 239 4.82 -3.39 13.77
CA THR A 239 6.11 -3.06 14.40
C THR A 239 6.08 -1.64 14.93
N ARG A 240 6.96 -1.27 15.86
CA ARG A 240 7.18 0.14 16.23
C ARG A 240 7.79 0.91 15.05
N LEU A 241 7.71 2.24 15.07
CA LEU A 241 8.29 3.08 13.99
C LEU A 241 9.81 2.92 13.81
N ASP A 242 10.50 2.37 14.80
CA ASP A 242 11.94 2.04 14.76
C ASP A 242 12.23 0.61 14.29
N GLY A 243 11.20 -0.17 13.93
CA GLY A 243 11.33 -1.56 13.49
C GLY A 243 11.37 -2.58 14.64
N SER A 244 11.40 -2.16 15.89
CA SER A 244 11.39 -3.06 17.04
C SER A 244 9.98 -3.58 17.38
N HIS A 245 9.89 -4.62 18.22
CA HIS A 245 8.62 -5.21 18.66
C HIS A 245 7.71 -5.63 17.48
N ARG A 246 8.32 -6.32 16.51
CA ARG A 246 7.59 -6.94 15.42
C ARG A 246 6.68 -8.05 15.95
N GLU A 247 5.41 -8.02 15.56
CA GLU A 247 4.39 -8.97 15.98
C GLU A 247 3.51 -9.39 14.79
N ILE A 248 3.19 -10.68 14.70
CA ILE A 248 2.19 -11.20 13.76
C ILE A 248 0.83 -11.13 14.45
N LEU A 249 -0.09 -10.32 13.92
CA LEU A 249 -1.45 -10.19 14.46
C LEU A 249 -2.36 -11.27 13.92
N PHE A 250 -2.24 -11.57 12.63
CA PHE A 250 -3.07 -12.57 11.95
C PHE A 250 -2.25 -13.36 10.95
N ASN A 251 -2.53 -14.65 10.87
CA ASN A 251 -2.00 -15.57 9.87
C ASN A 251 -3.17 -16.12 9.04
N PHE A 252 -3.02 -16.10 7.72
CA PHE A 252 -4.02 -16.54 6.77
C PHE A 252 -3.43 -17.56 5.81
N GLU A 253 -3.98 -18.77 5.84
CA GLU A 253 -3.62 -19.83 4.91
C GLU A 253 -4.51 -19.76 3.66
N GLY A 254 -3.89 -19.59 2.49
CA GLY A 254 -4.60 -19.61 1.20
C GLY A 254 -5.40 -18.35 0.87
N LEU A 255 -5.43 -17.36 1.76
CA LEU A 255 -6.08 -16.07 1.52
C LEU A 255 -5.10 -15.01 1.03
N VAL A 256 -5.63 -14.06 0.26
CA VAL A 256 -4.87 -12.97 -0.36
C VAL A 256 -5.26 -11.66 0.31
N LEU A 257 -4.29 -11.00 0.93
CA LEU A 257 -4.48 -9.65 1.48
C LEU A 257 -4.27 -8.60 0.39
N LEU A 258 -5.29 -7.77 0.18
CA LEU A 258 -5.26 -6.73 -0.87
C LEU A 258 -4.96 -5.34 -0.34
N ALA A 259 -5.39 -5.03 0.88
CA ALA A 259 -5.22 -3.72 1.50
C ALA A 259 -5.43 -3.79 3.00
N LEU A 260 -4.86 -2.81 3.70
CA LEU A 260 -5.09 -2.54 5.10
C LEU A 260 -5.23 -1.04 5.34
N THR A 261 -6.02 -0.66 6.33
CA THR A 261 -6.22 0.72 6.75
C THR A 261 -6.46 0.80 8.24
N VAL A 262 -5.92 1.84 8.87
CA VAL A 262 -5.93 2.05 10.32
C VAL A 262 -6.90 3.16 10.66
N ASP A 263 -7.79 2.90 11.61
CA ASP A 263 -8.62 3.89 12.29
C ASP A 263 -8.06 4.14 13.69
N SER A 264 -7.14 5.11 13.79
CA SER A 264 -6.49 5.44 15.06
C SER A 264 -7.49 5.92 16.13
N ALA A 265 -8.59 6.59 15.74
CA ALA A 265 -9.56 7.15 16.68
C ALA A 265 -10.46 6.08 17.30
N ASP A 266 -10.88 5.10 16.50
CA ASP A 266 -11.72 4.01 16.97
C ASP A 266 -10.94 2.77 17.40
N ASN A 267 -9.60 2.85 17.37
CA ASN A 267 -8.70 1.76 17.75
C ASN A 267 -8.99 0.50 16.93
N ARG A 268 -9.15 0.66 15.61
CA ARG A 268 -9.57 -0.41 14.71
C ARG A 268 -8.64 -0.54 13.51
N LEU A 269 -8.28 -1.76 13.18
CA LEU A 269 -7.69 -2.14 11.91
C LEU A 269 -8.80 -2.63 10.97
N TYR A 270 -8.68 -2.35 9.68
CA TYR A 270 -9.55 -2.91 8.64
C TYR A 270 -8.68 -3.44 7.51
N TRP A 271 -9.06 -4.57 6.91
CA TRP A 271 -8.32 -5.14 5.79
C TRP A 271 -9.25 -5.83 4.78
N ALA A 272 -8.77 -5.88 3.54
CA ALA A 272 -9.42 -6.49 2.40
C ALA A 272 -8.81 -7.86 2.11
N VAL A 273 -9.67 -8.88 2.03
CA VAL A 273 -9.29 -10.27 1.79
C VAL A 273 -9.95 -10.77 0.52
N LEU A 274 -9.20 -11.48 -0.32
CA LEU A 274 -9.79 -12.40 -1.31
C LEU A 274 -9.56 -13.84 -0.87
N ASP A 275 -10.58 -14.65 -1.07
CA ASP A 275 -10.49 -16.11 -0.98
C ASP A 275 -10.47 -16.73 -2.39
N PRO A 276 -9.30 -17.12 -2.92
CA PRO A 276 -9.16 -17.72 -4.24
C PRO A 276 -9.77 -19.13 -4.34
N SER A 277 -10.03 -19.80 -3.20
CA SER A 277 -10.66 -21.12 -3.19
C SER A 277 -12.15 -21.03 -3.54
N LYS A 278 -12.76 -19.86 -3.30
CA LYS A 278 -14.16 -19.60 -3.61
C LYS A 278 -14.36 -19.18 -5.07
N ARG A 279 -15.57 -19.45 -5.58
CA ARG A 279 -15.95 -19.08 -6.94
C ARG A 279 -15.75 -17.58 -7.14
N ARG A 280 -15.01 -17.22 -8.19
CA ARG A 280 -14.69 -15.83 -8.54
C ARG A 280 -13.88 -15.07 -7.47
N ASN A 281 -13.06 -15.69 -6.64
CA ASN A 281 -12.21 -14.99 -5.66
C ASN A 281 -13.03 -14.09 -4.73
N ALA A 282 -13.75 -14.69 -3.78
CA ALA A 282 -14.73 -13.96 -2.96
C ALA A 282 -14.06 -12.87 -2.11
N PHE A 283 -14.53 -11.63 -2.23
CA PHE A 283 -14.01 -10.47 -1.51
C PHE A 283 -14.73 -10.25 -0.19
N SER A 284 -13.96 -10.03 0.87
CA SER A 284 -14.45 -9.64 2.19
C SER A 284 -13.64 -8.47 2.77
N VAL A 285 -14.28 -7.68 3.63
CA VAL A 285 -13.61 -6.72 4.50
C VAL A 285 -13.79 -7.19 5.92
N GLU A 286 -12.69 -7.26 6.64
CA GLU A 286 -12.66 -7.63 8.04
C GLU A 286 -12.07 -6.50 8.87
N SER A 287 -12.29 -6.56 10.18
CA SER A 287 -11.80 -5.58 11.14
C SER A 287 -11.44 -6.23 12.46
N SER A 288 -10.51 -5.64 13.18
CA SER A 288 -10.14 -6.00 14.55
C SER A 288 -9.80 -4.75 15.34
N ASP A 289 -9.64 -4.89 16.65
CA ASP A 289 -8.90 -3.91 17.43
C ASP A 289 -7.41 -3.87 16.97
N LEU A 290 -6.70 -2.78 17.27
CA LEU A 290 -5.32 -2.55 16.81
C LEU A 290 -4.25 -3.49 17.41
N ASP A 291 -4.63 -4.28 18.40
CA ASP A 291 -3.85 -5.35 19.03
C ASP A 291 -4.23 -6.76 18.54
N GLY A 292 -5.15 -6.85 17.58
CA GLY A 292 -5.65 -8.12 17.03
C GLY A 292 -6.91 -8.66 17.73
N GLY A 293 -7.37 -8.01 18.81
CA GLY A 293 -8.60 -8.39 19.51
C GLY A 293 -9.88 -8.16 18.69
N SER A 294 -11.00 -8.71 19.15
CA SER A 294 -12.35 -8.42 18.62
C SER A 294 -12.49 -8.48 17.09
N ARG A 295 -11.84 -9.44 16.44
CA ARG A 295 -11.92 -9.63 14.99
C ARG A 295 -13.37 -9.90 14.56
N LYS A 296 -13.83 -9.22 13.52
CA LYS A 296 -15.16 -9.35 12.94
C LYS A 296 -15.15 -9.16 11.42
N MET A 297 -16.10 -9.78 10.75
CA MET A 297 -16.40 -9.53 9.34
C MET A 297 -17.28 -8.28 9.22
N VAL A 298 -16.90 -7.34 8.36
CA VAL A 298 -17.65 -6.11 8.07
C VAL A 298 -18.54 -6.31 6.85
N ILE A 299 -17.97 -6.84 5.77
CA ILE A 299 -18.68 -7.32 4.59
C ILE A 299 -18.09 -8.64 4.14
N GLY A 300 -18.94 -9.55 3.68
CA GLY A 300 -18.53 -10.92 3.32
C GLY A 300 -18.89 -11.29 1.90
N GLU A 301 -18.00 -12.05 1.28
CA GLU A 301 -18.26 -12.89 0.11
C GLU A 301 -18.84 -12.19 -1.13
N LEU A 302 -18.41 -10.95 -1.39
CA LEU A 302 -18.81 -10.23 -2.59
C LEU A 302 -18.07 -10.74 -3.82
N ASP A 303 -18.77 -10.78 -4.96
CA ASP A 303 -18.18 -11.03 -6.28
C ASP A 303 -17.47 -9.78 -6.84
N HIS A 304 -16.57 -9.20 -6.04
CA HIS A 304 -15.78 -8.00 -6.36
C HIS A 304 -14.29 -8.35 -6.41
N LEU A 305 -13.52 -7.54 -7.15
CA LEU A 305 -12.07 -7.55 -7.20
C LEU A 305 -11.56 -6.12 -6.91
N PRO A 306 -11.42 -5.75 -5.62
CA PRO A 306 -11.13 -4.39 -5.23
C PRO A 306 -9.65 -4.02 -5.42
N ARG A 307 -9.41 -2.74 -5.70
CA ARG A 307 -8.07 -2.12 -5.70
C ARG A 307 -7.90 -1.26 -4.45
N GLY A 308 -7.82 -1.96 -3.32
CA GLY A 308 -7.63 -1.39 -2.01
C GLY A 308 -8.91 -0.91 -1.32
N ILE A 309 -8.76 -0.55 -0.04
CA ILE A 309 -9.82 0.00 0.82
C ILE A 309 -9.32 1.26 1.51
N VAL A 310 -10.22 2.23 1.74
CA VAL A 310 -9.94 3.44 2.53
C VAL A 310 -11.09 3.76 3.45
N LEU A 311 -10.79 4.49 4.53
CA LEU A 311 -11.78 4.97 5.47
C LEU A 311 -12.06 6.46 5.25
N ASP A 312 -13.33 6.84 5.34
CA ASP A 312 -13.73 8.24 5.49
C ASP A 312 -14.97 8.33 6.40
N GLY A 313 -14.85 9.08 7.49
CA GLY A 313 -15.89 9.15 8.52
C GLY A 313 -16.27 7.77 9.04
N ASN A 314 -17.55 7.39 8.94
CA ASN A 314 -18.05 6.08 9.37
C ASN A 314 -18.13 5.04 8.24
N LEU A 315 -17.47 5.29 7.10
CA LEU A 315 -17.60 4.49 5.90
C LEU A 315 -16.27 3.85 5.50
N VAL A 316 -16.36 2.67 4.91
CA VAL A 316 -15.30 1.99 4.16
C VAL A 316 -15.61 2.14 2.69
N TYR A 317 -14.63 2.56 1.90
CA TYR A 317 -14.72 2.69 0.45
C TYR A 317 -13.77 1.72 -0.25
N TRP A 318 -14.17 1.20 -1.40
CA TRP A 318 -13.31 0.42 -2.30
C TRP A 318 -13.68 0.66 -3.75
N PHE A 319 -12.68 0.65 -4.63
CA PHE A 319 -12.91 0.60 -6.07
C PHE A 319 -12.89 -0.86 -6.53
N ASP A 320 -14.01 -1.35 -7.07
CA ASP A 320 -14.11 -2.68 -7.65
C ASP A 320 -13.88 -2.65 -9.16
N THR A 321 -12.87 -3.39 -9.62
CA THR A 321 -12.49 -3.47 -11.04
C THR A 321 -13.50 -4.25 -11.88
N ARG A 322 -14.26 -5.19 -11.30
CA ARG A 322 -15.25 -5.99 -12.06
C ARG A 322 -16.48 -5.18 -12.42
N SER A 323 -17.07 -4.53 -11.43
CA SER A 323 -18.19 -3.61 -11.63
C SER A 323 -17.76 -2.23 -12.14
N LYS A 324 -16.45 -1.96 -12.19
CA LYS A 324 -15.85 -0.67 -12.59
C LYS A 324 -16.46 0.47 -11.80
N SER A 325 -16.62 0.27 -10.50
CA SER A 325 -17.41 1.18 -9.66
C SER A 325 -16.73 1.40 -8.32
N LEU A 326 -16.88 2.61 -7.80
CA LEU A 326 -16.57 2.92 -6.41
C LEU A 326 -17.77 2.50 -5.55
N TRP A 327 -17.50 1.78 -4.48
CA TRP A 327 -18.49 1.30 -3.53
C TRP A 327 -18.19 1.82 -2.14
N LYS A 328 -19.22 1.86 -1.29
CA LYS A 328 -19.10 2.18 0.13
C LYS A 328 -19.99 1.30 1.00
N THR A 329 -19.62 1.14 2.26
CA THR A 329 -20.45 0.52 3.31
C THR A 329 -20.11 1.14 4.68
N PRO A 330 -21.04 1.17 5.65
CA PRO A 330 -20.72 1.50 7.04
C PRO A 330 -19.64 0.59 7.64
N LYS A 331 -18.70 1.17 8.40
CA LYS A 331 -17.62 0.45 9.12
C LYS A 331 -18.12 -0.63 10.09
N ASN A 332 -19.35 -0.48 10.58
CA ASN A 332 -19.97 -1.45 11.47
C ASN A 332 -20.62 -2.64 10.72
N GLY A 333 -20.72 -2.59 9.38
CA GLY A 333 -21.37 -3.61 8.57
C GLY A 333 -22.89 -3.60 8.66
N SER A 334 -23.52 -2.51 9.14
CA SER A 334 -24.96 -2.47 9.37
C SER A 334 -25.81 -2.42 8.09
N GLU A 335 -25.20 -2.09 6.95
CA GLU A 335 -25.89 -1.92 5.69
C GLU A 335 -25.11 -2.58 4.54
N PHE A 336 -25.85 -3.05 3.53
CA PHE A 336 -25.26 -3.59 2.33
C PHE A 336 -24.43 -2.54 1.57
N PRO A 337 -23.37 -2.97 0.86
CA PRO A 337 -22.60 -2.12 -0.03
C PRO A 337 -23.48 -1.31 -0.99
N THR A 338 -23.25 0.00 -1.05
CA THR A 338 -23.90 0.88 -2.02
C THR A 338 -22.89 1.39 -3.03
N LYS A 339 -23.30 1.44 -4.30
CA LYS A 339 -22.49 2.00 -5.38
C LYS A 339 -22.50 3.52 -5.28
N VAL A 340 -21.33 4.12 -5.33
CA VAL A 340 -21.14 5.57 -5.32
C VAL A 340 -21.14 6.12 -6.74
N ILE A 341 -20.28 5.57 -7.60
CA ILE A 341 -20.11 5.99 -8.98
C ILE A 341 -19.67 4.79 -9.84
N LYS A 342 -20.10 4.77 -11.11
CA LYS A 342 -19.65 3.82 -12.13
C LYS A 342 -18.76 4.52 -13.15
N PHE A 343 -17.62 3.93 -13.45
CA PHE A 343 -16.68 4.37 -14.47
C PHE A 343 -17.01 3.65 -15.78
N ASN A 344 -17.37 4.42 -16.81
CA ASN A 344 -17.77 3.88 -18.11
C ASN A 344 -16.59 3.72 -19.08
N ASP A 345 -15.49 4.45 -18.86
CA ASP A 345 -14.28 4.36 -19.68
C ASP A 345 -13.37 3.25 -19.17
N ASN A 346 -13.21 2.20 -19.99
CA ASN A 346 -12.39 1.03 -19.67
C ASN A 346 -10.88 1.34 -19.65
N ASN A 347 -10.47 2.40 -20.34
CA ASN A 347 -9.07 2.83 -20.40
C ASN A 347 -8.72 3.77 -19.23
N ASN A 348 -9.72 4.17 -18.43
CA ASN A 348 -9.58 5.13 -17.36
C ASN A 348 -10.21 4.60 -16.06
N LEU A 349 -9.69 3.45 -15.60
CA LEU A 349 -10.11 2.84 -14.35
C LEU A 349 -9.11 3.18 -13.22
N PRO A 350 -9.58 3.64 -12.05
CA PRO A 350 -8.72 3.88 -10.91
C PRO A 350 -7.80 2.70 -10.58
N THR A 351 -6.51 2.97 -10.35
CA THR A 351 -5.58 1.97 -9.80
C THR A 351 -5.43 2.06 -8.29
N ARG A 352 -5.75 3.21 -7.69
CA ARG A 352 -5.58 3.46 -6.26
C ARG A 352 -6.71 4.31 -5.71
N ILE A 353 -7.00 4.13 -4.45
CA ILE A 353 -7.87 5.03 -3.68
C ILE A 353 -7.12 5.42 -2.40
N MET A 354 -7.29 6.66 -1.92
CA MET A 354 -6.64 7.15 -0.69
C MET A 354 -7.53 8.23 -0.07
N THR A 355 -7.50 8.48 1.23
CA THR A 355 -8.33 9.57 1.80
C THR A 355 -7.54 10.88 1.95
N ALA A 356 -8.16 12.05 1.70
CA ALA A 356 -7.60 13.37 2.07
C ALA A 356 -7.73 13.62 3.55
N ASN A 357 -8.75 13.02 4.14
CA ASN A 357 -9.02 13.16 5.54
C ASN A 357 -7.98 12.34 6.27
N SER A 358 -6.83 12.96 6.51
CA SER A 358 -6.16 12.59 7.73
C SER A 358 -7.16 12.87 8.83
N CYS A 359 -7.41 11.83 9.59
CA CYS A 359 -7.73 12.00 10.99
C CYS A 359 -6.73 13.00 11.57
N SER A 360 -7.07 14.30 11.56
CA SER A 360 -6.47 15.33 12.42
C SER A 360 -6.91 15.09 13.86
N HIS A 361 -6.96 13.82 14.25
CA HIS A 361 -7.17 13.42 15.60
C HIS A 361 -5.92 13.85 16.34
N ASN A 362 -6.08 14.90 17.12
CA ASN A 362 -5.15 15.25 18.17
C ASN A 362 -4.80 13.95 18.91
N CYS A 363 -3.57 13.46 18.76
CA CYS A 363 -3.19 12.18 19.35
C CYS A 363 -3.36 12.18 20.86
N ALA A 364 -3.32 13.34 21.52
CA ALA A 364 -3.66 13.44 22.93
C ALA A 364 -5.11 13.00 23.21
N LYS A 365 -6.06 13.26 22.31
CA LYS A 365 -7.44 12.76 22.44
C LYS A 365 -7.51 11.23 22.23
N VAL A 366 -6.76 10.71 21.26
CA VAL A 366 -6.69 9.27 21.00
C VAL A 366 -6.10 8.53 22.21
N GLN A 367 -5.01 9.04 22.76
CA GLN A 367 -4.35 8.50 23.95
C GLN A 367 -5.22 8.59 25.20
N LYS A 368 -5.92 9.73 25.42
CA LYS A 368 -6.89 9.87 26.53
C LYS A 368 -8.03 8.84 26.46
N LYS A 369 -8.59 8.61 25.27
CA LYS A 369 -9.65 7.59 25.05
C LYS A 369 -9.14 6.17 25.31
N GLN A 370 -7.85 5.93 25.09
CA GLN A 370 -7.21 4.64 25.39
C GLN A 370 -7.03 4.44 26.90
N HIS A 371 -6.53 5.45 27.63
CA HIS A 371 -6.40 5.39 29.08
C HIS A 371 -7.76 5.20 29.76
N SER A 372 -8.80 5.91 29.32
CA SER A 372 -10.14 5.74 29.91
C SER A 372 -10.70 4.32 29.75
N LYS A 373 -10.44 3.66 28.61
CA LYS A 373 -10.83 2.26 28.40
C LYS A 373 -10.03 1.30 29.26
N ALA A 374 -8.72 1.56 29.43
CA ALA A 374 -7.88 0.76 30.33
C ALA A 374 -8.34 0.90 31.78
N ASP A 375 -8.67 2.11 32.23
CA ASP A 375 -9.22 2.37 33.57
C ASP A 375 -10.56 1.65 33.79
N GLU A 376 -11.44 1.64 32.78
CA GLU A 376 -12.73 0.92 32.84
C GLU A 376 -12.53 -0.60 32.91
N TYR A 377 -11.58 -1.14 32.14
CA TYR A 377 -11.20 -2.55 32.20
C TYR A 377 -10.55 -2.94 33.54
N ILE A 378 -9.65 -2.10 34.07
CA ILE A 378 -9.07 -2.31 35.40
C ILE A 378 -10.18 -2.25 36.45
N LYS A 379 -11.11 -1.29 36.39
CA LYS A 379 -12.27 -1.24 37.30
C LYS A 379 -13.17 -2.45 37.19
N SER A 380 -13.35 -3.04 36.01
CA SER A 380 -14.17 -4.26 35.85
C SER A 380 -13.50 -5.50 36.46
N ILE A 381 -12.16 -5.56 36.44
CA ILE A 381 -11.38 -6.61 37.12
C ILE A 381 -11.33 -6.37 38.63
N VAL A 382 -10.99 -5.15 39.04
CA VAL A 382 -10.75 -4.77 40.44
C VAL A 382 -12.07 -4.65 41.23
N GLY A 383 -13.21 -4.43 40.57
CA GLY A 383 -14.54 -4.42 41.18
C GLY A 383 -14.95 -5.73 41.87
N HIS A 384 -14.12 -6.79 41.79
CA HIS A 384 -14.29 -8.05 42.50
C HIS A 384 -13.43 -8.21 43.76
N TYR A 385 -12.61 -7.22 44.13
CA TYR A 385 -11.83 -7.26 45.37
C TYR A 385 -12.18 -6.06 46.28
N PRO A 386 -12.37 -6.28 47.60
CA PRO A 386 -12.60 -5.19 48.53
C PRO A 386 -11.42 -4.22 48.48
N SER A 387 -11.76 -2.93 48.44
CA SER A 387 -10.85 -1.80 48.44
C SER A 387 -9.92 -1.89 49.66
N GLU A 388 -8.69 -2.37 49.45
CA GLU A 388 -7.53 -1.97 50.23
C GLU A 388 -6.26 -2.36 49.44
N THR A 389 -5.54 -1.32 48.98
CA THR A 389 -4.17 -1.36 48.43
C THR A 389 -3.98 -1.88 47.00
N ILE A 390 -4.18 -1.02 46.01
CA ILE A 390 -3.42 -1.10 44.74
C ILE A 390 -2.80 0.27 44.49
N SER A 391 -1.51 0.38 44.82
CA SER A 391 -0.68 1.52 44.45
C SER A 391 -0.30 1.38 42.97
N ILE A 392 -0.80 2.29 42.13
CA ILE A 392 -0.38 2.40 40.73
C ILE A 392 1.05 2.96 40.75
N VAL A 393 2.03 2.13 40.39
CA VAL A 393 3.39 2.59 40.12
C VAL A 393 3.39 3.21 38.72
N ASP A 394 3.51 4.53 38.68
CA ASP A 394 3.74 5.29 37.45
C ASP A 394 5.17 5.03 36.98
N LEU A 395 5.35 4.34 35.85
CA LEU A 395 6.64 4.18 35.19
C LEU A 395 6.66 5.11 33.98
N SER A 396 7.11 6.34 34.24
CA SER A 396 7.43 7.38 33.26
C SER A 396 8.60 7.00 32.36
#